data_AF-A0A811R4U5-F1
#
_entry.id   AF-A0A811R4U5-F1
#
_cell.length_a   1.000
_cell.length_b   1.000
_cell.length_c   1.000
_cell.angle_alpha   90.00
_cell.angle_beta   90.00
_cell.angle_gamma   90.00
#
_symmetry.space_group_name_H-M   'P 1'
#
loop_
_entity.id
_entity.type
_entity.pdbx_description
1 polymer ?
#
loop_
_entity_poly.entity_id
_entity_poly.type
_entity_poly.pdbx_seq_one_letter_code
_entity_poly.pdbx_strand_id
1 'polypeptide(L)' 'MADVESNPGAGGKPPPYKDPDNGSRRFLLELEFVQCLANPTYIHYLAQNRYFKDEAFIGYLKYLKYWQRPEYIKYIM' A
#
# COMPACT_ATOMS: atom_id res chain seq x y z
N MET A 1 -25.01 8.06 -45.47
CA MET A 1 -24.66 8.57 -44.12
C MET A 1 -24.24 7.37 -43.31
N ALA A 2 -22.98 7.31 -42.89
CA ALA A 2 -22.37 6.14 -42.28
C ALA A 2 -22.92 5.82 -40.88
N ASP A 3 -23.13 4.53 -40.66
CA ASP A 3 -23.63 3.89 -39.45
C ASP A 3 -22.61 3.87 -38.31
N VAL A 4 -23.13 4.02 -37.09
CA VAL A 4 -22.69 3.44 -35.81
C VAL A 4 -21.18 3.22 -35.60
N GLU A 5 -20.48 4.23 -35.06
CA GLU A 5 -19.22 3.99 -34.36
C GLU A 5 -19.50 3.29 -33.02
N SER A 6 -19.27 1.98 -33.03
CA SER A 6 -18.93 1.21 -31.84
C SER A 6 -17.69 1.80 -31.18
N ASN A 7 -17.81 2.30 -29.96
CA ASN A 7 -16.64 2.45 -29.09
C ASN A 7 -16.69 1.40 -27.98
N PRO A 8 -15.79 0.39 -27.98
CA PRO A 8 -15.77 -0.63 -26.96
C PRO A 8 -15.10 -0.09 -25.69
N GLY A 9 -15.77 -0.28 -24.56
CA GLY A 9 -15.20 -0.39 -23.22
C GLY A 9 -13.94 0.40 -22.93
N ALA A 10 -14.09 1.68 -22.57
CA ALA A 10 -13.05 2.43 -21.88
C ALA A 10 -12.69 1.65 -20.59
N GLY A 11 -11.53 0.99 -20.62
CA GLY A 11 -10.97 0.29 -19.47
C GLY A 11 -10.94 1.21 -18.27
N GLY A 12 -11.78 0.91 -17.29
CA GLY A 12 -11.88 1.65 -16.04
C GLY A 12 -10.54 1.56 -15.30
N LYS A 13 -9.67 2.54 -15.52
CA LYS A 13 -8.63 2.84 -14.54
C LYS A 13 -9.36 3.36 -13.31
N PRO A 14 -9.28 2.69 -12.15
CA PRO A 14 -9.84 3.26 -10.93
C PRO A 14 -9.24 4.65 -10.75
N PRO A 15 -10.02 5.63 -10.28
CA PRO A 15 -9.54 6.99 -10.13
C PRO A 15 -8.24 6.98 -9.31
N PRO A 16 -7.23 7.79 -9.66
CA PRO A 16 -6.10 7.99 -8.77
C PRO A 16 -6.70 8.47 -7.45
N TYR A 17 -6.54 7.69 -6.39
CA TYR A 17 -7.13 7.93 -5.09
C TYR A 17 -6.64 9.30 -4.61
N LYS A 18 -7.44 10.33 -4.87
CA LYS A 18 -7.13 11.74 -4.64
C LYS A 18 -7.65 12.04 -3.26
N ASP A 19 -6.88 11.62 -2.26
CA ASP A 19 -7.17 11.93 -0.87
C ASP A 19 -7.13 13.47 -0.70
N PRO A 20 -8.17 14.11 -0.15
CA PRO A 20 -8.16 15.54 0.18
C PRO A 20 -7.22 15.88 1.36
N ASP A 21 -6.55 14.87 1.94
CA ASP A 21 -5.72 14.94 3.15
C ASP A 21 -4.27 14.49 2.81
N ASN A 22 -3.67 15.17 1.84
CA ASN A 22 -2.24 15.36 1.56
C ASN A 22 -1.20 14.29 2.00
N GLY A 23 -1.49 13.00 1.89
CA GLY A 23 -0.53 11.92 2.20
C GLY A 23 -0.21 11.71 3.69
N SER A 24 -0.63 12.61 4.58
CA SER A 24 -0.40 12.51 6.03
C SER A 24 -1.07 11.27 6.63
N ARG A 25 -2.28 10.93 6.18
CA ARG A 25 -2.97 9.71 6.63
C ARG A 25 -2.22 8.44 6.19
N ARG A 26 -1.71 8.41 4.95
CA ARG A 26 -0.92 7.27 4.47
C ARG A 26 0.35 7.08 5.29
N PHE A 27 1.02 8.18 5.65
CA PHE A 27 2.19 8.14 6.52
C PHE A 27 1.88 7.60 7.92
N LEU A 28 0.79 8.05 8.55
CA LEU A 28 0.36 7.50 9.85
C LEU A 28 0.00 6.01 9.76
N LEU A 29 -0.76 5.61 8.74
CA LEU A 29 -1.12 4.21 8.50
C LEU A 29 0.12 3.33 8.30
N GLU A 30 1.09 3.81 7.52
CA GLU A 30 2.37 3.14 7.33
C GLU A 30 3.15 3.03 8.63
N LEU A 31 3.16 4.07 9.44
CA LEU A 31 3.83 4.07 10.74
C LEU A 31 3.20 3.04 11.69
N GLU A 32 1.87 3.06 11.86
CA GLU A 32 1.14 2.06 12.64
C GLU A 32 1.40 0.65 12.11
N PHE A 33 1.46 0.48 10.78
CA PHE A 33 1.77 -0.80 10.17
C PHE A 33 3.20 -1.26 10.49
N VAL A 34 4.21 -0.39 10.39
CA VAL A 34 5.60 -0.71 10.77
C VAL A 34 5.69 -1.08 12.25
N GLN A 35 5.00 -0.37 13.13
CA GLN A 35 4.94 -0.71 14.55
C GLN A 35 4.27 -2.07 14.78
N CYS A 36 3.20 -2.38 14.05
CA CYS A 36 2.56 -3.70 14.09
C CYS A 36 3.49 -4.81 13.57
N LEU A 37 4.39 -4.54 12.62
CA LEU A 37 5.40 -5.50 12.18
C LEU A 37 6.44 -5.83 13.28
N ALA A 38 6.61 -4.96 14.28
CA ALA A 38 7.45 -5.25 15.45
C ALA A 38 6.78 -6.25 16.42
N ASN A 39 5.47 -6.48 16.31
CA ASN A 39 4.76 -7.46 17.12
C ASN A 39 4.82 -8.87 16.48
N PRO A 40 5.45 -9.86 17.14
CA PRO A 40 5.59 -11.22 16.59
C PRO A 40 4.23 -11.92 16.37
N THR A 41 3.19 -11.57 17.14
CA THR A 41 1.84 -12.12 16.98
C THR A 41 1.23 -11.68 15.65
N TYR A 42 1.46 -10.42 15.25
CA TYR A 42 0.95 -9.88 14.00
C TYR A 42 1.68 -10.46 12.79
N ILE A 43 3.00 -10.65 12.89
CA ILE A 43 3.80 -11.37 11.88
C ILE A 43 3.28 -12.81 11.71
N HIS A 44 2.95 -13.49 12.81
CA HIS A 44 2.40 -14.84 12.76
C HIS A 44 1.04 -14.88 12.05
N TYR A 45 0.14 -13.92 12.37
CA TYR A 45 -1.13 -13.77 11.67
C TYR A 45 -0.95 -13.52 10.17
N LEU A 46 -0.01 -12.63 9.80
CA LEU A 46 0.31 -12.36 8.39
C LEU A 46 0.81 -13.61 7.66
N ALA A 47 1.62 -14.43 8.34
CA ALA A 47 2.11 -15.70 7.79
C ALA A 47 1.01 -16.73 7.60
N GLN A 48 0.10 -16.86 8.58
CA GLN A 48 -1.03 -17.78 8.50
C GLN A 48 -1.99 -17.43 7.37
N ASN A 49 -2.25 -16.14 7.15
CA ASN A 49 -3.10 -15.66 6.06
C ASN A 49 -2.43 -15.64 4.68
N ARG A 50 -1.19 -16.13 4.57
CA ARG A 50 -0.40 -16.20 3.32
C ARG A 50 -0.13 -14.86 2.65
N TYR A 51 -0.10 -13.75 3.39
CA TYR A 51 0.29 -12.44 2.83
C TYR A 51 1.72 -12.44 2.30
N PHE A 52 2.63 -13.22 2.89
CA PHE A 52 4.00 -13.39 2.37
C PHE A 52 4.10 -14.16 1.05
N LYS A 53 2.99 -14.74 0.54
CA LYS A 53 2.97 -15.34 -0.80
C LYS A 53 2.55 -14.37 -1.90
N ASP A 54 2.02 -13.21 -1.52
CA ASP A 54 1.58 -12.19 -2.46
C ASP A 54 2.75 -11.26 -2.82
N GLU A 55 3.09 -11.18 -4.10
CA GLU A 55 4.15 -10.31 -4.60
C GLU A 55 3.85 -8.82 -4.38
N ALA A 56 2.58 -8.41 -4.39
CA ALA A 56 2.20 -7.03 -4.11
C ALA A 56 2.51 -6.66 -2.66
N PHE A 57 2.26 -7.58 -1.72
CA PHE A 57 2.59 -7.38 -0.31
C PHE A 57 4.12 -7.35 -0.09
N ILE A 58 4.87 -8.22 -0.75
CA ILE A 58 6.34 -8.20 -0.73
C ILE A 58 6.86 -6.87 -1.30
N GLY A 59 6.26 -6.35 -2.38
CA GLY A 59 6.56 -5.03 -2.93
C GLY A 59 6.32 -3.91 -1.92
N TYR A 60 5.25 -3.99 -1.14
CA TYR A 60 4.94 -3.04 -0.08
C TYR A 60 5.95 -3.12 1.08
N LEU A 61 6.37 -4.32 1.49
CA LEU A 61 7.45 -4.48 2.48
C LEU A 61 8.79 -3.90 2.00
N LYS A 62 9.10 -4.04 0.70
CA LYS A 62 10.28 -3.38 0.11
C LYS A 62 10.15 -1.86 0.15
N TYR A 63 8.95 -1.33 -0.11
CA TYR A 63 8.69 0.09 0.04
C TYR A 63 8.94 0.54 1.48
N LEU A 64 8.35 -0.14 2.47
CA LEU A 64 8.52 0.16 3.90
C LEU A 64 9.97 0.16 4.40
N LYS A 65 10.94 -0.40 3.66
CA LYS A 65 12.37 -0.23 3.98
C LYS A 65 12.84 1.23 3.98
N TYR A 66 12.12 2.16 3.35
CA TYR A 66 12.48 3.58 3.42
C TYR A 66 12.48 4.10 4.86
N TRP A 67 11.68 3.50 5.75
CA TRP A 67 11.65 3.81 7.18
C TRP A 67 12.94 3.49 7.91
N GLN A 68 13.81 2.61 7.37
CA GLN A 68 15.13 2.33 7.93
C GLN A 68 16.13 3.48 7.75
N ARG A 69 15.79 4.52 6.96
CA ARG A 69 16.65 5.69 6.83
C ARG A 69 16.62 6.49 8.14
N PRO A 70 17.75 7.09 8.55
CA PRO A 70 17.85 7.84 9.80
C PRO A 70 16.88 9.03 9.89
N GLU A 71 16.45 9.55 8.74
CA GLU A 71 15.45 10.62 8.64
C GLU A 71 14.04 10.18 9.08
N TYR A 72 13.70 8.90 8.98
CA TYR A 72 12.36 8.36 9.28
C TYR A 72 12.34 7.47 10.53
N ILE A 73 13.46 6.85 10.90
CA ILE A 73 13.58 6.05 12.12
C ILE A 73 13.14 6.81 13.37
N LYS A 74 13.38 8.12 13.45
CA LYS A 74 12.97 8.97 14.60
C LYS A 74 11.47 8.97 14.89
N TYR A 75 10.64 8.53 13.94
CA TYR A 75 9.19 8.43 14.12
C TYR A 75 8.74 7.04 14.61
N ILE A 76 9.61 6.03 14.50
CA ILE A 76 9.37 4.68 15.02
C ILE A 76 9.91 4.67 16.46
N MET A 77 8.99 4.65 17.42
CA MET A 77 9.29 4.78 18.85
C MET A 77 9.40 3.41 19.53
#